data_AF-A0A7C5JNL4-F1
#
_entry.id   AF-A0A7C5JNL4-F1
#
_cell.length_a   1.000
_cell.length_b   1.000
_cell.length_c   1.000
_cell.angle_alpha   90.00
_cell.angle_beta   90.00
_cell.angle_gamma   90.00
#
_symmetry.space_group_name_H-M   'P 1'
#
loop_
_entity.id
_entity.type
_entity.pdbx_description
1 polymer ?
#
loop_
_entity_poly.entity_id
_entity_poly.type
_entity_poly.pdbx_seq_one_letter_code
_entity_poly.pdbx_strand_id
1 'polypeptide(L)'
;MSHFNKLFYKADRNSFTLIEMLVVIFIILVLAGLILPAVQKAREKGRQTKCMNNLREFSIAINLYRHDNEDQTPPWLSCLYPKYIDNVRVYICPSDWTSGTNGSKPDWTTIQYAETDDTAYNPNGPTYRGRNPAITNCSYMYELTAADCSWDWKNYIGASENDVDINHDGIITWAEVKRYQLRYGDNTQVVRGPYDETIFPIIRCFNHLREFTYSYTTKDGIFKKEGLTLNVAYAGNVFRGPETWEYTYLCEQ
;
A
#
# COMPACT_ATOMS: atom_id res chain seq x y z
N MET A 1 83.50 26.45 4.67
CA MET A 1 82.08 26.64 5.02
C MET A 1 81.28 26.40 3.75
N SER A 2 80.35 25.46 3.60
CA SER A 2 79.61 24.61 4.55
C SER A 2 79.17 23.34 3.81
N HIS A 3 79.33 22.20 4.48
CA HIS A 3 78.77 20.90 4.11
C HIS A 3 77.25 20.97 3.93
N PHE A 4 76.75 20.66 2.74
CA PHE A 4 75.35 20.27 2.53
C PHE A 4 75.29 18.74 2.50
N ASN A 5 75.05 18.13 3.67
CA ASN A 5 74.71 16.72 3.78
C ASN A 5 73.34 16.48 3.15
N LYS A 6 73.32 15.91 1.94
CA LYS A 6 72.12 15.24 1.41
C LYS A 6 71.93 13.94 2.18
N LEU A 7 71.13 14.00 3.25
CA LEU A 7 70.48 12.82 3.81
C LEU A 7 69.44 12.34 2.79
N PHE A 8 69.87 11.49 1.86
CA PHE A 8 68.94 10.69 1.07
C PHE A 8 68.28 9.70 2.03
N TYR A 9 67.06 10.01 2.46
CA TYR A 9 66.19 9.05 3.11
C TYR A 9 65.98 7.90 2.12
N LYS A 10 66.60 6.75 2.37
CA LYS A 10 66.39 5.53 1.61
C LYS A 10 64.93 5.14 1.83
N ALA A 11 64.06 5.55 0.92
CA ALA A 11 62.69 5.07 0.90
C ALA A 11 62.78 3.58 0.58
N ASP A 12 62.68 2.73 1.60
CA ASP A 12 62.46 1.30 1.43
C ASP A 12 61.18 1.14 0.62
N ARG A 13 61.34 0.91 -0.68
CA ARG A 13 60.24 0.56 -1.56
C ARG A 13 59.89 -0.88 -1.28
N ASN A 14 59.05 -1.09 -0.27
CA ASN A 14 58.36 -2.36 -0.06
C ASN A 14 57.54 -2.65 -1.32
N SER A 15 58.07 -3.51 -2.18
CA SER A 15 57.34 -4.06 -3.32
C SER A 15 56.18 -4.90 -2.76
N PHE A 16 54.95 -4.47 -3.03
CA PHE A 16 53.74 -5.17 -2.60
C PHE A 16 53.72 -6.59 -3.19
N THR A 17 53.53 -7.60 -2.35
CA THR A 17 53.50 -8.99 -2.80
C THR A 17 52.10 -9.33 -3.36
N LEU A 18 52.06 -10.24 -4.34
CA LEU A 18 50.78 -10.73 -4.89
C LEU A 18 49.91 -11.38 -3.79
N ILE A 19 50.54 -12.02 -2.82
CA ILE A 19 49.87 -12.63 -1.66
C ILE A 19 49.17 -11.57 -0.80
N GLU A 20 49.82 -10.43 -0.51
CA GLU A 20 49.19 -9.36 0.26
C GLU A 20 47.93 -8.82 -0.43
N MET A 21 47.94 -8.67 -1.76
CA MET A 21 46.73 -8.25 -2.49
C MET A 21 45.65 -9.34 -2.43
N LEU A 22 46.02 -10.61 -2.56
CA LEU A 22 45.09 -11.74 -2.50
C LEU A 22 44.40 -11.87 -1.12
N VAL A 23 45.14 -11.69 -0.02
CA VAL A 23 44.56 -11.76 1.33
C VAL A 23 43.59 -10.60 1.56
N VAL A 24 43.92 -9.40 1.08
CA VAL A 24 43.04 -8.22 1.24
C VAL A 24 41.72 -8.40 0.50
N ILE A 25 41.75 -8.81 -0.77
CA ILE A 25 40.52 -9.07 -1.52
C ILE A 25 39.73 -10.24 -0.90
N PHE A 26 40.41 -11.26 -0.40
CA PHE A 26 39.77 -12.40 0.27
C PHE A 26 38.97 -11.94 1.50
N ILE A 27 39.56 -11.09 2.35
CA ILE A 27 38.87 -10.53 3.52
C ILE A 27 37.67 -9.67 3.08
N ILE A 28 37.82 -8.81 2.05
CA ILE A 28 36.72 -8.00 1.53
C ILE A 28 35.57 -8.87 1.04
N LEU A 29 35.85 -9.98 0.32
CA LEU A 29 34.82 -10.88 -0.19
C LEU A 29 34.06 -11.58 0.93
N VAL A 30 34.76 -12.05 1.98
CA VAL A 30 34.12 -12.65 3.16
C VAL A 30 33.22 -11.64 3.87
N LEU A 31 33.71 -10.41 4.11
CA LEU A 31 32.92 -9.36 4.76
C LEU A 31 31.72 -8.93 3.91
N ALA A 32 31.91 -8.75 2.60
CA ALA A 32 30.84 -8.39 1.67
C ALA A 32 29.74 -9.46 1.61
N GLY A 33 30.13 -10.74 1.64
CA GLY A 33 29.20 -11.88 1.66
C GLY A 33 28.27 -11.87 2.88
N LEU A 34 28.75 -11.40 4.04
CA LEU A 34 27.94 -11.27 5.26
C LEU A 34 27.05 -10.02 5.25
N ILE A 35 27.49 -8.93 4.59
CA ILE A 35 26.77 -7.64 4.57
C ILE A 35 25.61 -7.63 3.58
N LEU A 36 25.76 -8.26 2.41
CA LEU A 36 24.76 -8.23 1.33
C LEU A 36 23.33 -8.62 1.78
N PRO A 37 23.10 -9.76 2.48
CA PRO A 37 21.74 -10.13 2.91
C PRO A 37 21.17 -9.15 3.96
N ALA A 38 22.02 -8.54 4.78
CA ALA A 38 21.59 -7.54 5.76
C ALA A 38 21.13 -6.25 5.07
N VAL A 39 21.87 -5.78 4.05
CA VAL A 39 21.51 -4.58 3.27
C VAL A 39 20.21 -4.78 2.50
N GLN A 40 19.99 -5.97 1.92
CA GLN A 40 18.73 -6.29 1.23
C GLN A 40 17.53 -6.21 2.19
N LYS A 41 17.64 -6.81 3.38
CA LYS A 41 16.58 -6.72 4.41
C LYS A 41 16.36 -5.28 4.88
N ALA A 42 17.42 -4.49 5.02
CA ALA A 42 17.31 -3.08 5.42
C ALA A 42 16.59 -2.24 4.35
N ARG A 43 16.89 -2.46 3.06
CA ARG A 43 16.21 -1.79 1.95
C ARG A 43 14.71 -2.11 1.92
N GLU A 44 14.35 -3.37 2.12
CA GLU A 44 12.94 -3.76 2.11
C GLU A 44 12.16 -3.14 3.28
N LYS A 45 12.72 -3.16 4.49
CA LYS A 45 12.15 -2.42 5.63
C LYS A 45 12.04 -0.91 5.36
N GLY A 46 12.99 -0.34 4.62
CA GLY A 46 12.95 1.05 4.18
C GLY A 46 11.75 1.34 3.26
N ARG A 47 11.50 0.46 2.28
CA ARG A 47 10.33 0.55 1.39
C ARG A 47 9.02 0.43 2.16
N GLN A 48 8.91 -0.54 3.07
CA GLN A 48 7.75 -0.69 3.96
C GLN A 48 7.48 0.58 4.78
N THR A 49 8.52 1.14 5.38
CA THR A 49 8.40 2.36 6.19
C THR A 49 7.95 3.54 5.34
N LYS A 50 8.48 3.67 4.13
CA LYS A 50 8.08 4.74 3.21
C LYS A 50 6.64 4.56 2.71
N CYS A 51 6.21 3.33 2.39
CA CYS A 51 4.82 3.03 2.05
C CYS A 51 3.87 3.39 3.21
N MET A 52 4.23 3.02 4.44
CA MET A 52 3.43 3.37 5.62
C MET A 52 3.36 4.89 5.85
N ASN A 53 4.41 5.64 5.50
CA ASN A 53 4.36 7.10 5.53
C ASN A 53 3.45 7.67 4.42
N ASN A 54 3.51 7.13 3.19
CA ASN A 54 2.57 7.52 2.13
C ASN A 54 1.10 7.29 2.57
N LEU A 55 0.80 6.15 3.22
CA LEU A 55 -0.53 5.86 3.78
C LEU A 55 -0.94 6.88 4.87
N ARG A 56 -0.01 7.31 5.71
CA ARG A 56 -0.28 8.40 6.69
C ARG A 56 -0.55 9.73 6.00
N GLU A 57 0.20 10.06 4.95
CA GLU A 57 -0.04 11.27 4.14
C GLU A 57 -1.44 11.23 3.52
N PHE A 58 -1.88 10.09 2.98
CA PHE A 58 -3.25 9.92 2.51
C PHE A 58 -4.31 10.06 3.61
N SER A 59 -4.10 9.44 4.77
CA SER A 59 -5.02 9.57 5.91
C SER A 59 -5.26 11.03 6.28
N ILE A 60 -4.18 11.80 6.43
CA ILE A 60 -4.25 13.22 6.75
C ILE A 60 -4.97 13.97 5.62
N ALA A 61 -4.62 13.72 4.37
CA ALA A 61 -5.22 14.38 3.21
C ALA A 61 -6.72 14.11 3.07
N ILE A 62 -7.16 12.87 3.30
CA ILE A 62 -8.59 12.51 3.27
C ILE A 62 -9.34 13.23 4.39
N ASN A 63 -8.80 13.27 5.61
CA ASN A 63 -9.44 13.96 6.71
C ASN A 63 -9.55 15.47 6.46
N LEU A 64 -8.51 16.09 5.88
CA LEU A 64 -8.57 17.48 5.43
C LEU A 64 -9.60 17.68 4.32
N TYR A 65 -9.66 16.77 3.34
CA TYR A 65 -10.67 16.82 2.28
C TYR A 65 -12.09 16.77 2.87
N ARG A 66 -12.36 15.82 3.77
CA ARG A 66 -13.67 15.65 4.42
C ARG A 66 -14.07 16.91 5.17
N HIS A 67 -13.14 17.50 5.93
CA HIS A 67 -13.38 18.76 6.64
C HIS A 67 -13.75 19.91 5.69
N ASP A 68 -13.11 19.98 4.52
CA ASP A 68 -13.38 21.02 3.52
C ASP A 68 -14.65 20.75 2.66
N ASN A 69 -15.20 19.52 2.68
CA ASN A 69 -16.25 19.05 1.76
C ASN A 69 -17.41 18.36 2.49
N GLU A 70 -17.87 18.92 3.62
CA GLU A 70 -19.07 18.45 4.33
C GLU A 70 -19.05 16.95 4.67
N ASP A 71 -17.90 16.48 5.18
CA ASP A 71 -17.63 15.08 5.53
C ASP A 71 -17.69 14.08 4.36
N GLN A 72 -17.80 14.56 3.12
CA GLN A 72 -17.72 13.71 1.95
C GLN A 72 -16.29 13.22 1.73
N THR A 73 -16.16 11.93 1.39
CA THR A 73 -14.86 11.38 0.97
C THR A 73 -14.55 11.76 -0.47
N PRO A 74 -13.27 11.92 -0.84
CA PRO A 74 -12.92 12.22 -2.22
C PRO A 74 -13.44 11.10 -3.14
N PRO A 75 -13.90 11.41 -4.36
CA PRO A 75 -14.39 10.39 -5.29
C PRO A 75 -13.27 9.46 -5.77
N TRP A 76 -12.01 9.94 -5.78
CA TRP A 76 -10.82 9.21 -6.19
C TRP A 76 -9.62 9.67 -5.35
N LEU A 77 -8.60 8.83 -5.14
CA LEU A 77 -7.39 9.31 -4.47
C LEU A 77 -6.70 10.38 -5.31
N SER A 78 -6.74 10.24 -6.63
CA SER A 78 -6.22 11.23 -7.57
C SER A 78 -6.79 12.65 -7.35
N CYS A 79 -8.02 12.77 -6.84
CA CYS A 79 -8.64 14.07 -6.53
C CYS A 79 -8.04 14.78 -5.31
N LEU A 80 -7.20 14.11 -4.52
CA LEU A 80 -6.42 14.76 -3.46
C LEU A 80 -5.29 15.63 -4.03
N TYR A 81 -4.87 15.39 -5.29
CA TYR A 81 -3.86 16.17 -5.97
C TYR A 81 -4.47 17.40 -6.66
N PRO A 82 -3.77 18.57 -6.69
CA PRO A 82 -2.57 18.90 -5.92
C PRO A 82 -2.88 19.52 -4.55
N LYS A 83 -4.16 19.78 -4.24
CA LYS A 83 -4.57 20.63 -3.11
C LYS A 83 -4.18 20.04 -1.76
N TYR A 84 -4.36 18.73 -1.57
CA TYR A 84 -4.13 18.04 -0.28
C TYR A 84 -2.86 17.18 -0.31
N ILE A 85 -2.46 16.70 -1.50
CA ILE A 85 -1.19 16.00 -1.72
C ILE A 85 -0.58 16.58 -3.01
N ASP A 86 0.54 17.28 -2.90
CA ASP A 86 1.23 17.89 -4.04
C ASP A 86 2.28 16.95 -4.67
N ASN A 87 2.70 15.92 -3.95
CA ASN A 87 3.73 15.00 -4.39
C ASN A 87 3.14 13.75 -5.05
N VAL A 88 3.23 13.69 -6.38
CA VAL A 88 2.74 12.56 -7.19
C VAL A 88 3.37 11.21 -6.77
N ARG A 89 4.58 11.20 -6.20
CA ARG A 89 5.23 9.95 -5.76
C ARG A 89 4.53 9.27 -4.60
N VAL A 90 3.65 9.96 -3.87
CA VAL A 90 2.88 9.40 -2.76
C VAL A 90 1.89 8.34 -3.26
N TYR A 91 1.40 8.50 -4.49
CA TYR A 91 0.48 7.57 -5.16
C TYR A 91 1.11 6.23 -5.56
N ILE A 92 2.44 6.14 -5.53
CA ILE A 92 3.19 4.95 -5.92
C ILE A 92 3.81 4.30 -4.68
N CYS A 93 3.56 3.00 -4.52
CA CYS A 93 4.16 2.22 -3.45
C CYS A 93 5.64 1.95 -3.79
N PRO A 94 6.60 2.19 -2.88
CA PRO A 94 8.02 1.92 -3.11
C PRO A 94 8.38 0.44 -3.37
N SER A 95 7.51 -0.50 -3.00
CA SER A 95 7.66 -1.93 -3.28
C SER A 95 6.91 -2.37 -4.55
N ASP A 96 6.17 -1.48 -5.20
CA ASP A 96 5.54 -1.73 -6.48
C ASP A 96 6.55 -1.61 -7.63
N TRP A 97 6.94 -2.75 -8.18
CA TRP A 97 7.87 -2.84 -9.30
C TRP A 97 7.29 -2.32 -10.62
N THR A 98 5.96 -2.23 -10.72
CA THR A 98 5.24 -1.70 -11.88
C THR A 98 5.06 -0.18 -11.81
N SER A 99 5.41 0.43 -10.66
CA SER A 99 5.17 1.86 -10.41
C SER A 99 3.70 2.25 -10.62
N GLY A 100 2.78 1.39 -10.19
CA GLY A 100 1.33 1.59 -10.29
C GLY A 100 0.83 1.54 -11.73
N THR A 101 1.50 0.89 -12.69
CA THR A 101 0.95 0.72 -14.05
C THR A 101 -0.05 -0.42 -14.14
N ASN A 102 0.06 -1.40 -13.25
CA ASN A 102 -0.81 -2.57 -13.24
C ASN A 102 -1.94 -2.44 -12.21
N GLY A 103 -2.07 -1.24 -11.65
CA GLY A 103 -3.14 -0.88 -10.75
C GLY A 103 -2.87 -1.10 -9.28
N SER A 104 -3.95 -0.95 -8.53
CA SER A 104 -3.99 -0.99 -7.07
C SER A 104 -3.63 -2.36 -6.46
N LYS A 105 -3.67 -3.42 -7.27
CA LYS A 105 -3.36 -4.79 -6.86
C LYS A 105 -2.30 -5.42 -7.78
N PRO A 106 -1.29 -6.10 -7.23
CA PRO A 106 -0.30 -6.80 -8.04
C PRO A 106 -0.92 -7.94 -8.87
N ASP A 107 -0.42 -8.14 -10.09
CA ASP A 107 -0.90 -9.17 -11.05
C ASP A 107 -0.93 -10.61 -10.53
N TRP A 108 -0.10 -10.92 -9.54
CA TRP A 108 -0.03 -12.24 -8.93
C TRP A 108 -1.11 -12.47 -7.86
N THR A 109 -1.95 -11.48 -7.59
CA THR A 109 -3.17 -11.66 -6.78
C THR A 109 -4.31 -12.14 -7.68
N THR A 110 -5.12 -13.08 -7.19
CA THR A 110 -6.24 -13.67 -7.96
C THR A 110 -7.47 -12.78 -8.02
N ILE A 111 -7.44 -11.62 -7.34
CA ILE A 111 -8.56 -10.70 -7.22
C ILE A 111 -8.12 -9.37 -7.80
N GLN A 112 -8.51 -9.08 -9.05
CA GLN A 112 -8.30 -7.77 -9.68
C GLN A 112 -9.65 -7.04 -9.74
N TYR A 113 -9.71 -5.83 -9.20
CA TYR A 113 -10.89 -4.97 -9.26
C TYR A 113 -10.55 -3.72 -10.07
N ALA A 114 -10.70 -3.83 -11.39
CA ALA A 114 -10.30 -2.78 -12.34
C ALA A 114 -11.03 -1.45 -12.09
N GLU A 115 -12.20 -1.51 -11.44
CA GLU A 115 -13.04 -0.37 -11.12
C GLU A 115 -12.48 0.46 -9.95
N THR A 116 -11.67 -0.13 -9.07
CA THR A 116 -11.14 0.56 -7.87
C THR A 116 -9.75 1.15 -8.05
N ASP A 117 -9.30 1.21 -9.31
CA ASP A 117 -7.96 1.62 -9.68
C ASP A 117 -7.93 3.04 -10.29
N ASP A 118 -6.94 3.83 -9.86
CA ASP A 118 -6.69 5.18 -10.35
C ASP A 118 -5.81 5.18 -11.63
N THR A 119 -5.38 4.03 -12.16
CA THR A 119 -4.56 3.98 -13.39
C THR A 119 -5.29 4.41 -14.65
N ALA A 120 -4.56 4.96 -15.63
CA ALA A 120 -5.10 5.39 -16.92
C ALA A 120 -5.43 4.23 -17.90
N TYR A 121 -5.72 3.02 -17.42
CA TYR A 121 -5.95 1.88 -18.32
C TYR A 121 -7.18 2.07 -19.24
N ASN A 122 -8.21 2.79 -18.77
CA ASN A 122 -9.38 3.14 -19.58
C ASN A 122 -9.97 4.52 -19.22
N PRO A 123 -9.36 5.65 -19.63
CA PRO A 123 -9.75 6.99 -19.18
C PRO A 123 -11.18 7.42 -19.58
N ASN A 124 -11.84 6.66 -20.46
CA ASN A 124 -13.21 6.93 -20.93
C ASN A 124 -14.24 5.92 -20.38
N GLY A 125 -13.84 5.04 -19.47
CA GLY A 125 -14.74 4.06 -18.85
C GLY A 125 -15.76 4.73 -17.93
N PRO A 126 -16.93 4.09 -17.69
CA PRO A 126 -17.93 4.62 -16.75
C PRO A 126 -17.35 4.79 -15.33
N THR A 127 -16.41 3.93 -14.95
CA THR A 127 -15.64 3.98 -13.71
C THR A 127 -14.59 5.09 -13.65
N TYR A 128 -14.52 6.03 -14.59
CA TYR A 128 -13.48 7.08 -14.59
C TYR A 128 -14.04 8.49 -14.37
N ARG A 129 -15.37 8.59 -14.12
CA ARG A 129 -16.06 9.87 -13.92
C ARG A 129 -15.47 10.60 -12.71
N GLY A 130 -14.98 11.82 -12.94
CA GLY A 130 -14.50 12.70 -11.88
C GLY A 130 -13.07 12.43 -11.38
N ARG A 131 -12.30 11.54 -12.02
CA ARG A 131 -10.89 11.31 -11.69
C ARG A 131 -10.00 12.50 -12.09
N ASN A 132 -8.97 12.81 -11.31
CA ASN A 132 -7.97 13.79 -11.71
C ASN A 132 -6.98 13.20 -12.73
N PRO A 133 -6.92 13.71 -13.99
CA PRO A 133 -6.06 13.15 -15.04
C PRO A 133 -4.56 13.39 -14.81
N ALA A 134 -4.17 14.26 -13.87
CA ALA A 134 -2.76 14.49 -13.53
C ALA A 134 -2.10 13.30 -12.84
N ILE A 135 -2.91 12.41 -12.22
CA ILE A 135 -2.45 11.16 -11.62
C ILE A 135 -2.79 10.04 -12.60
N THR A 136 -1.77 9.49 -13.25
CA THR A 136 -1.92 8.43 -14.27
C THR A 136 -1.76 7.03 -13.70
N ASN A 137 -1.19 6.91 -12.51
CA ASN A 137 -0.75 5.66 -11.89
C ASN A 137 -0.99 5.70 -10.39
N CYS A 138 -1.46 4.58 -9.84
CA CYS A 138 -1.64 4.41 -8.40
C CYS A 138 -1.39 2.97 -7.99
N SER A 139 -0.66 2.76 -6.89
CA SER A 139 -0.38 1.43 -6.33
C SER A 139 -1.33 1.05 -5.20
N TYR A 140 -2.31 1.90 -4.88
CA TYR A 140 -3.18 1.78 -3.71
C TYR A 140 -4.63 1.58 -4.16
N MET A 141 -5.32 0.66 -3.51
CA MET A 141 -6.75 0.45 -3.73
C MET A 141 -7.52 1.41 -2.85
N TYR A 142 -8.50 2.09 -3.43
CA TYR A 142 -9.39 2.98 -2.71
C TYR A 142 -10.80 2.40 -2.67
N GLU A 143 -11.24 1.99 -1.48
CA GLU A 143 -12.52 1.29 -1.28
C GLU A 143 -13.71 2.25 -1.39
N LEU A 144 -13.52 3.54 -1.13
CA LEU A 144 -14.57 4.58 -1.21
C LEU A 144 -14.57 5.32 -2.55
N THR A 145 -14.22 4.63 -3.63
CA THR A 145 -14.18 5.20 -4.97
C THR A 145 -15.57 5.49 -5.53
N ALA A 146 -15.69 6.49 -6.39
CA ALA A 146 -16.88 6.80 -7.18
C ALA A 146 -17.09 5.86 -8.38
N ALA A 147 -16.33 4.77 -8.46
CA ALA A 147 -16.52 3.75 -9.48
C ALA A 147 -17.86 3.03 -9.33
N ASP A 148 -18.51 2.73 -10.46
CA ASP A 148 -19.72 1.91 -10.50
C ASP A 148 -19.48 0.55 -9.81
N CYS A 149 -20.42 0.18 -8.94
CA CYS A 149 -20.41 -1.09 -8.24
C CYS A 149 -21.08 -2.17 -9.11
N SER A 150 -20.26 -2.96 -9.80
CA SER A 150 -20.70 -3.94 -10.81
C SER A 150 -20.99 -5.35 -10.25
N TRP A 151 -20.59 -5.64 -9.02
CA TRP A 151 -20.74 -6.95 -8.39
C TRP A 151 -22.09 -7.08 -7.64
N ASP A 152 -22.46 -8.29 -7.21
CA ASP A 152 -23.74 -8.58 -6.53
C ASP A 152 -23.78 -8.06 -5.08
N TRP A 153 -23.71 -6.73 -4.94
CA TRP A 153 -23.67 -6.05 -3.65
C TRP A 153 -24.98 -6.19 -2.89
N LYS A 154 -26.14 -6.26 -3.57
CA LYS A 154 -27.47 -6.36 -2.93
C LYS A 154 -27.56 -7.55 -2.01
N ASN A 155 -27.18 -8.73 -2.49
CA ASN A 155 -27.20 -9.95 -1.70
C ASN A 155 -26.12 -9.94 -0.61
N TYR A 156 -25.00 -9.27 -0.87
CA TYR A 156 -23.89 -9.19 0.05
C TYR A 156 -24.18 -8.29 1.26
N ILE A 157 -24.68 -7.07 1.07
CA ILE A 157 -25.01 -6.15 2.18
C ILE A 157 -26.44 -6.28 2.67
N GLY A 158 -27.33 -6.93 1.90
CA GLY A 158 -28.73 -7.12 2.28
C GLY A 158 -29.57 -5.85 2.21
N ALA A 159 -29.27 -4.94 1.28
CA ALA A 159 -29.90 -3.64 1.13
C ALA A 159 -30.55 -3.46 -0.25
N SER A 160 -31.58 -2.61 -0.34
CA SER A 160 -32.18 -2.22 -1.62
C SER A 160 -31.40 -1.07 -2.27
N GLU A 161 -31.62 -0.82 -3.56
CA GLU A 161 -31.02 0.34 -4.26
C GLU A 161 -31.35 1.66 -3.57
N ASN A 162 -32.60 1.83 -3.13
CA ASN A 162 -33.04 3.05 -2.47
C ASN A 162 -32.36 3.29 -1.12
N ASP A 163 -31.86 2.23 -0.46
CA ASP A 163 -31.17 2.36 0.83
C ASP A 163 -29.70 2.78 0.65
N VAL A 164 -29.14 2.55 -0.54
CA VAL A 164 -27.70 2.70 -0.83
C VAL A 164 -27.44 3.88 -1.75
N ASP A 165 -28.34 4.18 -2.70
CA ASP A 165 -28.28 5.32 -3.60
C ASP A 165 -28.54 6.62 -2.81
N ILE A 166 -27.48 7.24 -2.31
CA ILE A 166 -27.57 8.40 -1.41
C ILE A 166 -27.93 9.66 -2.20
N ASN A 167 -27.48 9.75 -3.45
CA ASN A 167 -27.67 10.93 -4.29
C ASN A 167 -28.91 10.81 -5.23
N HIS A 168 -29.54 9.63 -5.28
CA HIS A 168 -30.71 9.30 -6.09
C HIS A 168 -30.46 9.49 -7.59
N ASP A 169 -29.25 9.19 -8.07
CA ASP A 169 -28.89 9.30 -9.49
C ASP A 169 -29.06 7.98 -10.28
N GLY A 170 -29.40 6.89 -9.59
CA GLY A 170 -29.59 5.55 -10.16
C GLY A 170 -28.28 4.81 -10.48
N ILE A 171 -27.13 5.35 -10.06
CA ILE A 171 -25.80 4.74 -10.21
C ILE A 171 -25.27 4.41 -8.81
N ILE A 172 -25.15 3.12 -8.53
CA ILE A 172 -24.58 2.68 -7.26
C ILE A 172 -23.07 2.61 -7.37
N THR A 173 -22.38 3.43 -6.57
CA THR A 173 -20.92 3.46 -6.50
C THR A 173 -20.37 2.56 -5.40
N TRP A 174 -19.10 2.19 -5.51
CA TRP A 174 -18.38 1.52 -4.41
C TRP A 174 -18.41 2.34 -3.12
N ALA A 175 -18.25 3.67 -3.22
CA ALA A 175 -18.34 4.58 -2.08
C ALA A 175 -19.67 4.46 -1.33
N GLU A 176 -20.79 4.39 -2.04
CA GLU A 176 -22.11 4.24 -1.45
C GLU A 176 -22.29 2.89 -0.77
N VAL A 177 -21.93 1.81 -1.45
CA VAL A 177 -21.99 0.45 -0.88
C VAL A 177 -21.13 0.34 0.37
N LYS A 178 -19.89 0.85 0.32
CA LYS A 178 -18.97 0.81 1.46
C LYS A 178 -19.38 1.73 2.60
N ARG A 179 -19.99 2.89 2.33
CA ARG A 179 -20.57 3.75 3.38
C ARG A 179 -21.78 3.10 4.04
N TYR A 180 -22.63 2.44 3.26
CA TYR A 180 -23.74 1.65 3.79
C TYR A 180 -23.20 0.52 4.68
N GLN A 181 -22.23 -0.24 4.16
CA GLN A 181 -21.57 -1.32 4.89
C GLN A 181 -21.00 -0.82 6.21
N LEU A 182 -20.27 0.30 6.21
CA LEU A 182 -19.74 0.92 7.44
C LEU A 182 -20.83 1.20 8.48
N ARG A 183 -21.98 1.75 8.06
CA ARG A 183 -23.07 2.17 8.97
C ARG A 183 -23.97 1.05 9.46
N TYR A 184 -24.21 0.04 8.63
CA TYR A 184 -25.25 -0.97 8.88
C TYR A 184 -24.72 -2.40 8.92
N GLY A 185 -23.48 -2.60 8.49
CA GLY A 185 -22.87 -3.91 8.34
C GLY A 185 -23.20 -4.59 7.02
N ASP A 186 -23.01 -5.90 6.97
CA ASP A 186 -23.35 -6.75 5.83
C ASP A 186 -23.80 -8.15 6.27
N ASN A 187 -24.20 -8.99 5.31
CA ASN A 187 -24.68 -10.34 5.57
C ASN A 187 -23.55 -11.36 5.83
N THR A 188 -22.29 -10.98 5.66
CA THR A 188 -21.12 -11.84 5.89
C THR A 188 -20.56 -11.72 7.31
N GLN A 189 -20.94 -10.66 8.03
CA GLN A 189 -20.56 -10.47 9.42
C GLN A 189 -21.02 -11.61 10.34
N VAL A 190 -20.13 -11.99 11.27
CA VAL A 190 -20.45 -12.91 12.37
C VAL A 190 -21.41 -12.23 13.36
N VAL A 191 -21.18 -10.95 13.63
CA VAL A 191 -22.00 -10.11 14.51
C VAL A 191 -22.59 -9.00 13.66
N ARG A 192 -23.91 -8.99 13.50
CA ARG A 192 -24.61 -7.97 12.72
C ARG A 192 -24.49 -6.60 13.40
N GLY A 193 -24.03 -5.60 12.65
CA GLY A 193 -23.99 -4.22 13.09
C GLY A 193 -23.03 -3.34 12.29
N PRO A 194 -22.92 -2.03 12.64
CA PRO A 194 -21.92 -1.15 12.04
C PRO A 194 -20.51 -1.70 12.20
N TYR A 195 -19.67 -1.46 11.20
CA TYR A 195 -18.23 -1.73 11.33
C TYR A 195 -17.57 -0.65 12.20
N ASP A 196 -16.55 -1.04 12.94
CA ASP A 196 -15.70 -0.09 13.67
C ASP A 196 -14.83 0.69 12.68
N GLU A 197 -14.97 2.02 12.69
CA GLU A 197 -14.26 2.95 11.80
C GLU A 197 -12.73 2.84 11.91
N THR A 198 -12.20 2.37 13.06
CA THR A 198 -10.77 2.23 13.31
C THR A 198 -10.15 1.00 12.64
N ILE A 199 -10.97 0.07 12.16
CA ILE A 199 -10.52 -1.15 11.47
C ILE A 199 -11.22 -1.37 10.12
N PHE A 200 -12.10 -0.45 9.70
CA PHE A 200 -12.70 -0.44 8.37
C PHE A 200 -11.73 0.17 7.34
N PRO A 201 -11.11 -0.62 6.45
CA PRO A 201 -10.09 -0.11 5.54
C PRO A 201 -10.71 0.72 4.40
N ILE A 202 -10.15 1.91 4.15
CA ILE A 202 -10.53 2.78 3.03
C ILE A 202 -9.45 2.88 1.96
N ILE A 203 -8.18 2.76 2.34
CA ILE A 203 -7.05 2.68 1.41
C ILE A 203 -6.24 1.45 1.75
N ARG A 204 -5.84 0.69 0.72
CA ARG A 204 -5.19 -0.60 0.92
C ARG A 204 -4.01 -0.76 -0.01
N CYS A 205 -2.89 -1.24 0.53
CA CYS A 205 -1.69 -1.56 -0.22
C CYS A 205 -1.47 -3.07 -0.20
N PHE A 206 -1.58 -3.69 -1.38
CA PHE A 206 -1.39 -5.13 -1.59
C PHE A 206 0.06 -5.50 -1.96
N ASN A 207 0.89 -4.51 -2.31
CA ASN A 207 2.28 -4.73 -2.68
C ASN A 207 3.16 -5.35 -1.57
N HIS A 208 2.70 -5.34 -0.31
CA HIS A 208 3.40 -5.92 0.83
C HIS A 208 2.80 -7.25 1.35
N LEU A 209 1.82 -7.85 0.66
CA LEU A 209 1.16 -9.09 1.13
C LEU A 209 2.13 -10.25 1.41
N ARG A 210 3.22 -10.35 0.65
CA ARG A 210 4.21 -11.44 0.82
C ARG A 210 5.18 -11.19 1.98
N GLU A 211 5.27 -9.95 2.42
CA GLU A 211 6.19 -9.52 3.47
C GLU A 211 5.56 -9.64 4.86
N PHE A 212 4.25 -9.36 4.95
CA PHE A 212 3.48 -9.51 6.17
C PHE A 212 2.57 -10.72 6.04
N THR A 213 2.76 -11.72 6.88
CA THR A 213 1.90 -12.91 6.88
C THR A 213 1.47 -13.24 8.29
N TYR A 214 0.24 -13.68 8.47
CA TYR A 214 -0.25 -14.27 9.71
C TYR A 214 -0.60 -15.74 9.48
N SER A 215 -0.60 -16.50 10.56
CA SER A 215 -0.95 -17.91 10.55
C SER A 215 -2.08 -18.16 11.52
N TYR A 216 -3.07 -18.94 11.08
CA TYR A 216 -4.23 -19.31 11.88
C TYR A 216 -4.67 -20.74 11.55
N THR A 217 -5.40 -21.35 12.47
CA THR A 217 -5.98 -22.69 12.29
C THR A 217 -7.47 -22.53 12.05
N THR A 218 -8.00 -23.10 10.96
CA THR A 218 -9.43 -23.09 10.69
C THR A 218 -10.19 -23.93 11.70
N LYS A 219 -11.53 -23.79 11.74
CA LYS A 219 -12.40 -24.65 12.56
C LYS A 219 -12.25 -26.15 12.26
N ASP A 220 -11.82 -26.48 11.04
CA ASP A 220 -11.56 -27.86 10.59
C ASP A 220 -10.14 -28.37 10.94
N GLY A 221 -9.36 -27.61 11.71
CA GLY A 221 -8.00 -27.97 12.10
C GLY A 221 -6.94 -27.74 11.00
N ILE A 222 -7.28 -27.04 9.92
CA ILE A 222 -6.35 -26.79 8.80
C ILE A 222 -5.51 -25.56 9.11
N PHE A 223 -4.19 -25.72 9.10
CA PHE A 223 -3.26 -24.60 9.25
C PHE A 223 -3.20 -23.79 7.95
N LYS A 224 -3.51 -22.49 8.04
CA LYS A 224 -3.44 -21.54 6.93
C LYS A 224 -2.45 -20.42 7.22
N LYS A 225 -1.81 -19.93 6.16
CA LYS A 225 -0.91 -18.78 6.19
C LYS A 225 -1.39 -17.79 5.15
N GLU A 226 -1.74 -16.58 5.58
CA GLU A 226 -2.32 -15.54 4.73
C GLU A 226 -1.51 -14.25 4.79
N GLY A 227 -1.53 -13.50 3.69
CA GLY A 227 -0.87 -12.20 3.57
C GLY A 227 -1.67 -11.10 4.27
N LEU A 228 -0.96 -10.10 4.79
CA LEU A 228 -1.55 -8.89 5.37
C LEU A 228 -1.30 -7.70 4.45
N THR A 229 -2.35 -6.93 4.25
CA THR A 229 -2.36 -5.62 3.61
C THR A 229 -1.99 -4.52 4.61
N LEU A 230 -1.31 -3.48 4.13
CA LEU A 230 -1.19 -2.22 4.88
C LEU A 230 -2.39 -1.34 4.53
N ASN A 231 -3.11 -0.86 5.53
CA ASN A 231 -4.38 -0.18 5.33
C ASN A 231 -4.42 1.16 6.06
N VAL A 232 -5.17 2.10 5.50
CA VAL A 232 -5.71 3.27 6.21
C VAL A 232 -7.15 2.95 6.56
N ALA A 233 -7.53 3.10 7.83
CA ALA A 233 -8.91 2.94 8.27
C ALA A 233 -9.75 4.21 8.01
N TYR A 234 -11.08 4.08 8.05
CA TYR A 234 -12.00 5.22 7.92
C TYR A 234 -11.74 6.31 8.98
N ALA A 235 -11.39 5.91 10.21
CA ALA A 235 -10.98 6.82 11.29
C ALA A 235 -9.60 7.46 11.07
N GLY A 236 -8.85 7.05 10.05
CA GLY A 236 -7.55 7.61 9.68
C GLY A 236 -6.32 6.94 10.30
N ASN A 237 -6.46 5.96 11.18
CA ASN A 237 -5.30 5.19 11.65
C ASN A 237 -4.78 4.24 10.57
N VAL A 238 -3.46 3.97 10.60
CA VAL A 238 -2.84 3.00 9.72
C VAL A 238 -2.69 1.68 10.46
N PHE A 239 -3.15 0.58 9.86
CA PHE A 239 -3.14 -0.74 10.47
C PHE A 239 -2.79 -1.83 9.46
N ARG A 240 -2.59 -3.05 9.96
CA ARG A 240 -2.41 -4.24 9.13
C ARG A 240 -3.67 -5.07 9.21
N GLY A 241 -4.23 -5.43 8.07
CA GLY A 241 -5.41 -6.28 7.99
C GLY A 241 -5.19 -7.36 6.92
N PRO A 242 -5.98 -8.43 6.91
CA PRO A 242 -5.86 -9.45 5.86
C PRO A 242 -6.31 -8.94 4.50
N GLU A 243 -6.11 -9.76 3.48
CA GLU A 243 -6.56 -9.50 2.12
C GLU A 243 -8.10 -9.39 2.02
N THR A 244 -8.83 -10.19 2.79
CA THR A 244 -10.29 -10.23 2.84
C THR A 244 -10.80 -9.79 4.21
N TRP A 245 -10.78 -8.47 4.44
CA TRP A 245 -11.08 -7.86 5.75
C TRP A 245 -12.52 -8.06 6.23
N GLU A 246 -13.46 -8.27 5.32
CA GLU A 246 -14.89 -8.39 5.61
C GLU A 246 -15.20 -9.67 6.40
N TYR A 247 -14.43 -10.73 6.16
CA TYR A 247 -14.58 -12.04 6.80
C TYR A 247 -13.76 -12.20 8.10
N THR A 248 -12.97 -11.19 8.49
CA THR A 248 -11.93 -11.37 9.53
C THR A 248 -12.36 -11.03 10.95
N TYR A 249 -13.60 -10.62 11.18
CA TYR A 249 -14.19 -10.63 12.52
C TYR A 249 -14.22 -12.06 13.14
N LEU A 250 -13.77 -13.09 12.40
CA LEU A 250 -13.59 -14.46 12.85
C LEU A 250 -12.26 -14.76 13.58
N CYS A 251 -11.32 -13.80 13.71
CA CYS A 251 -10.03 -14.03 14.39
C CYS A 251 -9.78 -13.16 15.63
N GLU A 252 -10.81 -12.54 16.21
CA GLU A 252 -10.78 -12.08 17.60
C GLU A 252 -11.53 -13.06 18.50
N GLN A 253 -10.89 -14.21 18.76
CA GLN A 253 -10.97 -14.99 20.00
C GLN A 253 -9.61 -15.61 20.28
#